data_AF-A0A524LGF7-F1
#
_entry.id   AF-A0A524LGF7-F1
#
_cell.length_a   1.000
_cell.length_b   1.000
_cell.length_c   1.000
_cell.angle_alpha   90.00
_cell.angle_beta   90.00
_cell.angle_gamma   90.00
#
_symmetry.space_group_name_H-M   'P 1'
#
loop_
_entity.id
_entity.type
_entity.pdbx_description
1 polymer ?
#
loop_
_entity_poly.entity_id
_entity_poly.type
_entity_poly.pdbx_seq_one_letter_code
_entity_poly.pdbx_strand_id
1 'polypeptide(L)'
;MISQLEEQLEAASAGIGSQGTVDVTLPLQVLYSNTDRTVIQARLRYSGPGRDASLVMIVGLRSEILSPFQKFGTGEKGRYQPCDIPGLIPGLALLASSPNNGLVLSAISREETTRFILVFEGLAERKGGSLKALAGAIRVFMKRWTEWTDVLLGTLKRDPVIGLWDTDWREMLAGETGFFTMPWHSPLSYAEREVSLQRVVIASKALLASVLNSTQLKVPLIAGLQAWLDNLRPLLEVIGSVKISEEVEI
;
A
#
# COMPACT_ATOMS: atom_id res chain seq x y z
N MET A 1 8.43 11.78 17.13
CA MET A 1 8.03 11.23 15.81
C MET A 1 8.27 12.18 14.64
N ILE A 2 7.68 13.39 14.53
CA ILE A 2 8.11 14.34 13.45
C ILE A 2 9.57 14.72 13.63
N SER A 3 9.96 15.09 14.85
CA SER A 3 11.35 15.42 15.19
C SER A 3 12.32 14.29 14.84
N GLN A 4 11.97 13.04 15.14
CA GLN A 4 12.79 11.86 14.79
C GLN A 4 12.95 11.67 13.28
N LEU A 5 11.89 11.89 12.49
CA LEU A 5 12.01 11.82 11.02
C LEU A 5 12.86 12.97 10.47
N GLU A 6 12.63 14.19 10.96
CA GLU A 6 13.42 15.37 10.60
C GLU A 6 14.91 15.15 10.92
N GLU A 7 15.23 14.72 12.14
CA GLU A 7 16.58 14.37 12.59
C GLU A 7 17.21 13.27 11.72
N GLN A 8 16.46 12.24 11.32
CA GLN A 8 16.97 11.18 10.44
C GLN A 8 17.27 11.68 9.03
N LEU A 9 16.42 12.55 8.46
CA LEU A 9 16.64 13.14 7.14
C LEU A 9 17.82 14.12 7.16
N GLU A 10 17.96 14.90 8.24
CA GLU A 10 19.10 15.79 8.47
C GLU A 10 20.40 15.01 8.62
N ALA A 11 20.41 13.97 9.46
CA ALA A 11 21.59 13.12 9.68
C ALA A 11 22.04 12.42 8.39
N ALA A 12 21.10 11.92 7.58
CA ALA A 12 21.42 11.32 6.29
C ALA A 12 22.04 12.33 5.30
N SER A 13 21.70 13.62 5.44
CA SER A 13 22.17 14.68 4.56
C SER A 13 23.48 15.34 5.03
N ALA A 14 23.89 15.12 6.29
CA ALA A 14 25.01 15.82 6.92
C ALA A 14 26.40 15.52 6.30
N GLY A 15 26.54 14.45 5.51
CA GLY A 15 27.81 14.04 4.89
C GLY A 15 27.92 14.30 3.39
N ILE A 16 26.90 14.89 2.77
CA ILE A 16 26.79 15.01 1.31
C ILE A 16 26.97 16.47 0.92
N GLY A 17 27.94 16.74 0.04
CA GLY A 17 28.21 18.08 -0.48
C GLY A 17 26.97 18.74 -1.12
N SER A 18 27.07 20.03 -1.44
CA SER A 18 25.97 20.95 -1.78
C SER A 18 25.02 20.57 -2.94
N GLN A 19 25.21 19.43 -3.61
CA GLN A 19 24.50 19.03 -4.84
C GLN A 19 24.06 17.55 -4.86
N GLY A 20 24.05 16.83 -3.73
CA GLY A 20 23.78 15.38 -3.75
C GLY A 20 22.32 14.96 -3.55
N THR A 21 21.94 13.86 -4.20
CA THR A 21 20.77 13.06 -3.83
C THR A 21 21.21 11.99 -2.83
N VAL A 22 20.49 11.84 -1.73
CA VAL A 22 20.78 10.94 -0.61
C VAL A 22 19.86 9.73 -0.66
N ASP A 23 20.41 8.54 -0.40
CA ASP A 23 19.60 7.36 -0.11
C ASP A 23 19.06 7.43 1.32
N VAL A 24 17.73 7.52 1.46
CA VAL A 24 17.05 7.49 2.76
C VAL A 24 16.11 6.29 2.85
N THR A 25 16.34 5.26 2.03
CA THR A 25 15.48 4.08 1.94
C THR A 25 15.36 3.39 3.29
N LEU A 26 16.49 3.02 3.92
CA LEU A 26 16.47 2.23 5.17
C LEU A 26 15.74 2.95 6.32
N PRO A 27 16.01 4.24 6.64
CA PRO A 27 15.24 4.97 7.65
C PRO A 27 13.73 4.97 7.38
N LEU A 28 13.32 5.26 6.15
CA LEU A 28 11.89 5.30 5.80
C LEU A 28 11.27 3.91 5.77
N GLN A 29 12.02 2.87 5.39
CA GLN A 29 11.58 1.50 5.43
C GLN A 29 11.28 1.06 6.86
N VAL A 30 12.15 1.39 7.82
CA VAL A 30 11.94 1.11 9.25
C VAL A 30 10.71 1.84 9.80
N LEU A 31 10.50 3.09 9.40
CA LEU A 31 9.40 3.90 9.91
C LEU A 31 8.03 3.57 9.29
N TYR A 32 8.00 3.15 8.03
CA TYR A 32 6.77 3.15 7.24
C TYR A 32 6.41 1.83 6.54
N SER A 33 7.28 0.82 6.60
CA SER A 33 6.90 -0.51 6.12
C SER A 33 6.02 -1.22 7.16
N ASN A 34 5.06 -1.99 6.68
CA ASN A 34 4.16 -2.80 7.48
C ASN A 34 3.66 -4.00 6.65
N THR A 35 2.62 -4.69 7.13
CA THR A 35 2.06 -5.88 6.48
C THR A 35 1.37 -5.63 5.14
N ASP A 36 1.05 -4.36 4.81
CA ASP A 36 0.30 -3.98 3.60
C ASP A 36 1.16 -3.27 2.56
N ARG A 37 2.34 -2.75 2.96
CA ARG A 37 3.23 -1.99 2.10
C ARG A 37 4.67 -1.92 2.64
N THR A 38 5.63 -1.75 1.74
CA THR A 38 7.05 -1.64 2.05
C THR A 38 7.68 -0.50 1.26
N VAL A 39 8.60 0.25 1.86
CA VAL A 39 9.41 1.24 1.12
C VAL A 39 10.53 0.49 0.39
N ILE A 40 10.49 0.49 -0.94
CA ILE A 40 11.48 -0.18 -1.80
C ILE A 40 12.69 0.73 -2.01
N GLN A 41 12.41 2.02 -2.25
CA GLN A 41 13.45 2.99 -2.55
C GLN A 41 13.01 4.37 -2.09
N ALA A 42 13.93 5.15 -1.54
CA ALA A 42 13.70 6.55 -1.23
C ALA A 42 14.94 7.41 -1.48
N ARG A 43 14.77 8.46 -2.27
CA ARG A 43 15.83 9.38 -2.70
C ARG A 43 15.48 10.80 -2.29
N LEU A 44 16.23 11.34 -1.33
CA LEU A 44 16.09 12.70 -0.83
C LEU A 44 17.03 13.64 -1.58
N ARG A 45 16.53 14.76 -2.08
CA ARG A 45 17.34 15.87 -2.57
C ARG A 45 17.19 17.03 -1.60
N TYR A 46 18.30 17.45 -1.01
CA TYR A 46 18.37 18.56 -0.07
C TYR A 46 19.68 19.32 -0.25
N SER A 47 19.61 20.63 -0.49
CA SER A 47 20.77 21.50 -0.75
C SER A 47 20.94 22.59 0.31
N GLY A 48 20.41 22.35 1.51
CA GLY A 48 20.46 23.28 2.63
C GLY A 48 19.15 24.04 2.90
N PRO A 49 19.08 24.79 4.02
CA PRO A 49 17.83 25.26 4.61
C PRO A 49 17.10 26.33 3.79
N GLY A 50 17.80 27.04 2.91
CA GLY A 50 17.22 28.06 2.02
C GLY A 50 16.73 27.52 0.68
N ARG A 51 16.70 26.20 0.49
CA ARG A 51 16.25 25.54 -0.75
C ARG A 51 15.18 24.51 -0.43
N ASP A 52 14.30 24.30 -1.40
CA ASP A 52 13.26 23.27 -1.29
C ASP A 52 13.90 21.88 -1.19
N ALA A 53 13.28 21.03 -0.40
CA ALA A 53 13.65 19.63 -0.26
C ALA A 53 12.65 18.78 -1.03
N SER A 54 13.11 17.78 -1.76
CA SER A 54 12.23 16.85 -2.47
C SER A 54 12.59 15.40 -2.19
N LEU A 55 11.60 14.56 -1.97
CA LEU A 55 11.76 13.13 -1.77
C LEU A 55 11.00 12.38 -2.85
N VAL A 56 11.69 11.48 -3.56
CA VAL A 56 11.05 10.45 -4.38
C VAL A 56 11.04 9.16 -3.58
N MET A 57 9.87 8.59 -3.35
CA MET A 57 9.67 7.35 -2.58
C MET A 57 8.89 6.34 -3.42
N ILE A 58 9.45 5.15 -3.59
CA ILE A 58 8.81 4.01 -4.24
C ILE A 58 8.33 3.07 -3.14
N VAL A 59 7.02 2.83 -3.11
CA VAL A 59 6.36 1.98 -2.12
C VAL A 59 5.76 0.77 -2.85
N GLY A 60 6.20 -0.43 -2.50
CA GLY A 60 5.57 -1.68 -2.92
C GLY A 60 4.38 -1.99 -2.03
N LEU A 61 3.31 -2.54 -2.60
CA LEU A 61 2.17 -3.05 -1.85
C LEU A 61 2.40 -4.51 -1.43
N ARG A 62 1.37 -5.17 -0.89
CA ARG A 62 1.47 -6.53 -0.37
C ARG A 62 1.95 -7.54 -1.42
N SER A 63 1.62 -7.37 -2.70
CA SER A 63 2.16 -8.18 -3.80
C SER A 63 3.68 -8.11 -3.91
N GLU A 64 4.30 -6.96 -3.59
CA GLU A 64 5.76 -6.84 -3.51
C GLU A 64 6.32 -7.62 -2.32
N ILE A 65 5.70 -7.49 -1.15
CA ILE A 65 6.11 -8.18 0.08
C ILE A 65 6.03 -9.71 -0.13
N LEU A 66 5.00 -10.16 -0.84
CA LEU A 66 4.75 -11.57 -1.12
C LEU A 66 5.51 -12.08 -2.35
N SER A 67 6.19 -11.22 -3.11
CA SER A 67 6.90 -11.62 -4.34
C SER A 67 7.92 -12.76 -4.19
N PRO A 68 8.57 -12.99 -3.02
CA PRO A 68 9.45 -14.14 -2.85
C PRO A 68 8.72 -15.48 -2.71
N PHE A 69 7.40 -15.47 -2.45
CA PHE A 69 6.61 -16.68 -2.26
C PHE A 69 6.10 -17.23 -3.59
N GLN A 70 5.94 -18.57 -3.64
CA GLN A 70 5.42 -19.22 -4.83
C GLN A 70 3.98 -18.77 -5.11
N LYS A 71 3.63 -18.67 -6.39
CA LYS A 71 2.33 -18.21 -6.89
C LYS A 71 1.79 -19.20 -7.93
N PHE A 72 0.55 -19.64 -7.76
CA PHE A 72 -0.18 -20.46 -8.73
C PHE A 72 -0.76 -19.56 -9.81
N GLY A 73 -0.42 -19.86 -11.06
CA GLY A 73 -0.90 -19.11 -12.22
C GLY A 73 -0.19 -17.77 -12.42
N THR A 74 0.32 -17.55 -13.64
CA THR A 74 0.74 -16.23 -14.07
C THR A 74 -0.51 -15.42 -14.37
N GLY A 75 -1.04 -14.71 -13.37
CA GLY A 75 -2.11 -13.73 -13.58
C GLY A 75 -1.74 -12.74 -14.69
N GLU A 76 -2.74 -12.14 -15.34
CA GLU A 76 -2.49 -11.14 -16.37
C GLU A 76 -1.64 -9.98 -15.82
N LYS A 77 -0.43 -9.82 -16.36
CA LYS A 77 0.45 -8.67 -16.07
C LYS A 77 -0.31 -7.37 -16.36
N GLY A 78 -0.09 -6.31 -15.58
CA GLY A 78 -0.73 -5.02 -15.81
C GLY A 78 -1.97 -4.74 -14.96
N ARG A 79 -2.51 -5.72 -14.23
CA ARG A 79 -3.73 -5.58 -13.41
C ARG A 79 -3.42 -5.45 -11.91
N TYR A 80 -4.33 -4.80 -11.18
CA TYR A 80 -4.29 -4.79 -9.72
C TYR A 80 -4.49 -6.20 -9.16
N GLN A 81 -3.88 -6.48 -8.01
CA GLN A 81 -3.94 -7.78 -7.34
C GLN A 81 -4.83 -7.72 -6.08
N PRO A 82 -5.65 -8.75 -5.80
CA PRO A 82 -6.51 -8.76 -4.61
C PRO A 82 -5.77 -8.53 -3.29
N CYS A 83 -4.58 -9.09 -3.13
CA CYS A 83 -3.76 -8.93 -1.91
C CYS A 83 -3.35 -7.49 -1.67
N ASP A 84 -3.32 -6.66 -2.70
CA ASP A 84 -2.97 -5.25 -2.57
C ASP A 84 -4.11 -4.41 -2.01
N ILE A 85 -5.38 -4.88 -2.02
CA ILE A 85 -6.56 -4.08 -1.63
C ILE A 85 -6.37 -3.28 -0.32
N PRO A 86 -5.86 -3.86 0.79
CA PRO A 86 -5.68 -3.13 2.04
C PRO A 86 -4.75 -1.92 1.93
N GLY A 87 -3.72 -1.99 1.08
CA GLY A 87 -2.82 -0.87 0.79
C GLY A 87 -3.30 -0.01 -0.38
N LEU A 88 -3.88 -0.62 -1.41
CA LEU A 88 -4.24 -0.02 -2.68
C LEU A 88 -5.41 0.96 -2.54
N ILE A 89 -6.52 0.53 -1.94
CA ILE A 89 -7.74 1.37 -1.86
C ILE A 89 -7.47 2.65 -1.06
N PRO A 90 -6.91 2.58 0.16
CA PRO A 90 -6.63 3.78 0.94
C PRO A 90 -5.59 4.68 0.27
N GLY A 91 -4.56 4.08 -0.34
CA GLY A 91 -3.51 4.81 -1.01
C GLY A 91 -4.03 5.57 -2.22
N LEU A 92 -4.82 4.92 -3.09
CA LEU A 92 -5.46 5.56 -4.24
C LEU A 92 -6.45 6.66 -3.82
N ALA A 93 -7.22 6.41 -2.76
CA ALA A 93 -8.08 7.43 -2.19
C ALA A 93 -7.26 8.65 -1.76
N LEU A 94 -6.10 8.46 -1.12
CA LEU A 94 -5.26 9.59 -0.72
C LEU A 94 -4.73 10.38 -1.90
N LEU A 95 -4.24 9.69 -2.92
CA LEU A 95 -3.76 10.31 -4.16
C LEU A 95 -4.84 11.15 -4.83
N ALA A 96 -6.09 10.66 -4.87
CA ALA A 96 -7.22 11.40 -5.42
C ALA A 96 -7.74 12.53 -4.51
N SER A 97 -7.57 12.39 -3.19
CA SER A 97 -8.08 13.36 -2.21
C SER A 97 -7.23 14.61 -2.05
N SER A 98 -5.94 14.58 -2.46
CA SER A 98 -4.92 15.44 -1.89
C SER A 98 -4.24 16.40 -2.88
N PRO A 99 -4.94 17.38 -3.47
CA PRO A 99 -4.25 18.54 -4.01
C PRO A 99 -3.74 19.38 -2.83
N ASN A 100 -2.42 19.60 -2.72
CA ASN A 100 -1.75 20.64 -1.90
C ASN A 100 -1.17 20.31 -0.50
N ASN A 101 -0.97 19.04 -0.11
CA ASN A 101 -0.33 18.72 1.18
C ASN A 101 1.18 18.42 1.12
N GLY A 102 1.85 18.79 0.02
CA GLY A 102 3.28 18.51 -0.19
C GLY A 102 3.57 17.19 -0.90
N LEU A 103 2.55 16.42 -1.30
CA LEU A 103 2.69 15.42 -2.37
C LEU A 103 2.41 16.13 -3.70
N VAL A 104 3.39 16.14 -4.61
CA VAL A 104 3.33 16.94 -5.84
C VAL A 104 3.11 16.09 -7.08
N LEU A 105 3.61 14.85 -7.08
CA LEU A 105 3.43 13.90 -8.18
C LEU A 105 3.23 12.50 -7.61
N SER A 106 2.43 11.71 -8.30
CA SER A 106 2.31 10.30 -8.04
C SER A 106 2.12 9.51 -9.33
N ALA A 107 2.64 8.29 -9.35
CA ALA A 107 2.45 7.33 -10.43
C ALA A 107 2.29 5.92 -9.86
N ILE A 108 1.75 5.02 -10.67
CA ILE A 108 1.51 3.63 -10.27
C ILE A 108 2.08 2.72 -11.34
N SER A 109 2.99 1.86 -10.95
CA SER A 109 3.43 0.73 -11.77
C SER A 109 2.67 -0.51 -11.38
N ARG A 110 2.25 -1.29 -12.38
CA ARG A 110 1.41 -2.50 -12.25
C ARG A 110 1.99 -3.64 -13.07
N GLU A 111 3.31 -3.79 -13.07
CA GLU A 111 3.99 -4.82 -13.87
C GLU A 111 3.75 -6.20 -13.27
N GLU A 112 4.68 -6.68 -12.44
CA GLU A 112 4.56 -7.96 -11.72
C GLU A 112 3.96 -7.77 -10.33
N THR A 113 4.17 -6.60 -9.75
CA THR A 113 3.68 -6.15 -8.44
C THR A 113 3.14 -4.74 -8.56
N THR A 114 2.27 -4.34 -7.62
CA THR A 114 1.77 -2.96 -7.59
C THR A 114 2.72 -2.08 -6.78
N ARG A 115 3.20 -1.00 -7.40
CA ARG A 115 4.09 -0.02 -6.77
C ARG A 115 3.56 1.39 -6.94
N PHE A 116 3.66 2.19 -5.89
CA PHE A 116 3.38 3.62 -5.92
C PHE A 116 4.69 4.38 -5.96
N ILE A 117 4.81 5.30 -6.90
CA ILE A 117 5.89 6.28 -6.95
C ILE A 117 5.30 7.58 -6.41
N LEU A 118 5.86 8.06 -5.31
CA LEU A 118 5.37 9.23 -4.58
C LEU A 118 6.46 10.29 -4.55
N VAL A 119 6.14 11.50 -4.97
CA VAL A 119 7.07 12.63 -4.92
C VAL A 119 6.54 13.66 -3.93
N PHE A 120 7.31 13.87 -2.87
CA PHE A 120 7.01 14.87 -1.85
C PHE A 120 7.94 16.06 -1.97
N GLU A 121 7.43 17.25 -1.66
CA GLU A 121 8.18 18.49 -1.60
C GLU A 121 7.92 19.23 -0.28
N GLY A 122 9.01 19.71 0.32
CA GLY A 122 8.99 20.62 1.44
C GLY A 122 9.54 21.98 1.00
N LEU A 123 8.67 22.99 1.01
CA LEU A 123 9.03 24.34 0.59
C LEU A 123 9.86 25.04 1.68
N ALA A 124 10.94 25.70 1.27
CA ALA A 124 11.86 26.42 2.17
C ALA A 124 11.18 27.59 2.91
N GLU A 125 10.16 28.20 2.29
CA GLU A 125 9.41 29.32 2.85
C GLU A 125 8.54 28.94 4.06
N ARG A 126 8.34 27.63 4.32
CA ARG A 126 7.53 27.19 5.45
C ARG A 126 8.28 27.33 6.78
N LYS A 127 7.51 27.66 7.82
CA LYS A 127 8.02 27.83 9.19
C LYS A 127 8.73 26.55 9.67
N GLY A 128 10.03 26.68 9.96
CA GLY A 128 10.89 25.58 10.40
C GLY A 128 11.67 24.88 9.29
N GLY A 129 11.64 25.39 8.05
CA GLY A 129 12.49 24.94 6.96
C GLY A 129 11.89 23.84 6.08
N SER A 130 12.54 23.60 4.95
CA SER A 130 12.09 22.65 3.92
C SER A 130 12.06 21.20 4.40
N LEU A 131 13.05 20.74 5.18
CA LEU A 131 13.07 19.37 5.72
C LEU A 131 11.92 19.09 6.70
N LYS A 132 11.63 20.04 7.59
CA LYS A 132 10.49 19.92 8.50
C LYS A 132 9.17 19.87 7.77
N ALA A 133 8.99 20.73 6.76
CA ALA A 133 7.81 20.73 5.90
C ALA A 133 7.65 19.40 5.17
N LEU A 134 8.74 18.87 4.61
CA LEU A 134 8.79 17.57 3.93
C LEU A 134 8.44 16.43 4.88
N ALA A 135 9.08 16.36 6.05
CA ALA A 135 8.81 15.36 7.09
C ALA A 135 7.34 15.41 7.55
N GLY A 136 6.78 16.61 7.67
CA GLY A 136 5.36 16.83 7.95
C GLY A 136 4.45 16.23 6.87
N ALA A 137 4.73 16.52 5.59
CA ALA A 137 3.97 16.01 4.45
C ALA A 137 3.99 14.47 4.39
N ILE A 138 5.18 13.87 4.50
CA ILE A 138 5.37 12.42 4.51
C ILE A 138 4.59 11.79 5.65
N ARG A 139 4.75 12.32 6.88
CA ARG A 139 4.06 11.77 8.06
C ARG A 139 2.55 11.84 7.91
N VAL A 140 2.00 12.98 7.47
CA VAL A 140 0.55 13.15 7.29
C VAL A 140 0.02 12.13 6.29
N PHE A 141 0.70 11.98 5.15
CA PHE A 141 0.32 11.01 4.13
C PHE A 141 0.39 9.57 4.65
N MET A 142 1.52 9.14 5.20
CA MET A 142 1.72 7.76 5.66
C MET A 142 0.83 7.40 6.85
N LYS A 143 0.60 8.35 7.77
CA LYS A 143 -0.34 8.16 8.89
C LYS A 143 -1.76 7.97 8.39
N ARG A 144 -2.22 8.84 7.48
CA ARG A 144 -3.57 8.74 6.92
C ARG A 144 -3.76 7.45 6.13
N TRP A 145 -2.71 7.01 5.43
CA TRP A 145 -2.72 5.74 4.72
C TRP A 145 -2.97 4.58 5.69
N THR A 146 -2.22 4.50 6.80
CA THR A 146 -2.49 3.51 7.86
C THR A 146 -3.90 3.61 8.42
N GLU A 147 -4.34 4.81 8.80
CA GLU A 147 -5.67 5.00 9.40
C GLU A 147 -6.79 4.50 8.49
N TRP A 148 -6.70 4.76 7.18
CA TRP A 148 -7.71 4.32 6.23
C TRP A 148 -7.62 2.83 5.90
N THR A 149 -6.41 2.24 5.92
CA THR A 149 -6.25 0.77 5.88
C THR A 149 -6.92 0.13 7.09
N ASP A 150 -6.73 0.68 8.29
CA ASP A 150 -7.34 0.17 9.52
C ASP A 150 -8.87 0.32 9.50
N VAL A 151 -9.38 1.42 8.94
CA VAL A 151 -10.83 1.60 8.73
C VAL A 151 -11.37 0.52 7.80
N LEU A 152 -10.74 0.29 6.64
CA LEU A 152 -11.18 -0.73 5.68
C LEU A 152 -11.24 -2.12 6.33
N LEU A 153 -10.16 -2.54 6.99
CA LEU A 153 -10.10 -3.84 7.65
C LEU A 153 -11.03 -3.92 8.86
N GLY A 154 -11.21 -2.81 9.59
CA GLY A 154 -12.16 -2.69 10.69
C GLY A 154 -13.61 -2.82 10.22
N THR A 155 -13.94 -2.30 9.04
CA THR A 155 -15.26 -2.49 8.41
C THR A 155 -15.51 -3.95 8.09
N LEU A 156 -14.52 -4.68 7.56
CA LEU A 156 -14.65 -6.11 7.28
C LEU A 156 -14.82 -6.94 8.57
N LYS A 157 -14.04 -6.64 9.62
CA LYS A 157 -14.16 -7.30 10.93
C LYS A 157 -15.52 -7.09 11.59
N ARG A 158 -16.23 -6.01 11.27
CA ARG A 158 -17.55 -5.67 11.83
C ARG A 158 -18.69 -5.97 10.86
N ASP A 159 -18.39 -6.58 9.73
CA ASP A 159 -19.39 -6.91 8.73
C ASP A 159 -20.38 -7.94 9.29
N PRO A 160 -21.70 -7.74 9.14
CA PRO A 160 -22.69 -8.65 9.74
C PRO A 160 -22.71 -10.04 9.10
N VAL A 161 -22.16 -10.22 7.90
CA VAL A 161 -22.14 -11.50 7.19
C VAL A 161 -20.85 -12.26 7.48
N ILE A 162 -19.71 -11.58 7.35
CA ILE A 162 -18.39 -12.21 7.37
C ILE A 162 -17.56 -11.88 8.62
N GLY A 163 -17.99 -10.91 9.44
CA GLY A 163 -17.21 -10.44 10.60
C GLY A 163 -17.07 -11.47 11.71
N LEU A 164 -17.98 -12.44 11.79
CA LEU A 164 -17.94 -13.54 12.76
C LEU A 164 -17.04 -14.70 12.33
N TRP A 165 -16.49 -14.69 11.11
CA TRP A 165 -15.71 -15.80 10.56
C TRP A 165 -14.26 -15.83 11.06
N ASP A 166 -13.85 -14.84 11.85
CA ASP A 166 -12.46 -14.66 12.37
C ASP A 166 -11.38 -14.79 11.28
N THR A 167 -11.71 -14.40 10.05
CA THR A 167 -10.84 -14.53 8.89
C THR A 167 -9.75 -13.48 8.90
N ASP A 168 -8.50 -13.89 8.66
CA ASP A 168 -7.45 -12.94 8.30
C ASP A 168 -7.63 -12.50 6.83
N TRP A 169 -8.22 -11.33 6.67
CA TRP A 169 -8.46 -10.71 5.37
C TRP A 169 -7.21 -10.57 4.51
N ARG A 170 -6.03 -10.40 5.11
CA ARG A 170 -4.78 -10.25 4.36
C ARG A 170 -4.30 -11.56 3.76
N GLU A 171 -4.51 -12.66 4.48
CA GLU A 171 -4.18 -14.01 4.01
C GLU A 171 -5.22 -14.51 3.00
N MET A 172 -6.51 -14.27 3.25
CA MET A 172 -7.56 -14.60 2.29
C MET A 172 -7.31 -13.91 0.94
N LEU A 173 -7.03 -12.60 0.94
CA LEU A 173 -6.74 -11.86 -0.29
C LEU A 173 -5.40 -12.24 -0.94
N ALA A 174 -4.41 -12.70 -0.17
CA ALA A 174 -3.19 -13.30 -0.70
C ALA A 174 -3.50 -14.60 -1.45
N GLY A 175 -4.37 -15.44 -0.88
CA GLY A 175 -4.89 -16.63 -1.53
C GLY A 175 -5.63 -16.32 -2.83
N GLU A 176 -6.49 -15.30 -2.83
CA GLU A 176 -7.20 -14.83 -4.05
C GLU A 176 -6.28 -14.19 -5.09
N THR A 177 -5.03 -13.90 -4.73
CA THR A 177 -3.99 -13.49 -5.69
C THR A 177 -3.24 -14.69 -6.26
N GLY A 178 -3.41 -15.88 -5.69
CA GLY A 178 -2.74 -17.11 -6.11
C GLY A 178 -1.45 -17.38 -5.34
N PHE A 179 -1.09 -16.57 -4.34
CA PHE A 179 0.03 -16.93 -3.47
C PHE A 179 -0.34 -18.18 -2.67
N PHE A 180 0.64 -19.05 -2.44
CA PHE A 180 0.44 -20.22 -1.58
C PHE A 180 -0.04 -19.73 -0.21
N THR A 181 -1.31 -19.98 0.10
CA THR A 181 -1.85 -19.68 1.42
C THR A 181 -1.13 -20.59 2.40
N MET A 182 -0.27 -20.01 3.23
CA MET A 182 0.31 -20.74 4.36
C MET A 182 -0.83 -21.27 5.24
N PRO A 183 -0.70 -22.46 5.85
CA PRO A 183 -1.81 -23.24 6.45
C PRO A 183 -2.45 -22.63 7.73
N TRP A 184 -2.37 -21.33 7.95
CA TRP A 184 -2.76 -20.67 9.19
C TRP A 184 -4.27 -20.42 9.35
N HIS A 185 -5.10 -20.68 8.33
CA HIS A 185 -6.55 -20.41 8.38
C HIS A 185 -7.41 -21.57 7.88
N SER A 186 -8.61 -21.66 8.45
CA SER A 186 -9.67 -22.58 8.01
C SER A 186 -9.95 -22.37 6.52
N PRO A 187 -9.91 -23.44 5.69
CA PRO A 187 -10.15 -23.30 4.26
C PRO A 187 -11.59 -22.84 4.02
N LEU A 188 -11.75 -21.66 3.41
CA LEU A 188 -13.05 -21.17 2.95
C LEU A 188 -13.44 -21.89 1.65
N SER A 189 -14.68 -22.35 1.58
CA SER A 189 -15.28 -22.86 0.35
C SER A 189 -15.33 -21.79 -0.74
N TYR A 190 -15.49 -22.19 -2.01
CA TYR A 190 -15.60 -21.23 -3.11
C TYR A 190 -16.74 -20.21 -2.89
N ALA A 191 -17.91 -20.67 -2.40
CA ALA A 191 -19.05 -19.80 -2.12
C ALA A 191 -18.75 -18.79 -1.01
N GLU A 192 -18.05 -19.20 0.06
CA GLU A 192 -17.62 -18.30 1.13
C GLU A 192 -16.60 -17.27 0.65
N ARG A 193 -15.69 -17.67 -0.25
CA ARG A 193 -14.72 -16.76 -0.89
C ARG A 193 -15.42 -15.75 -1.81
N GLU A 194 -16.43 -16.19 -2.55
CA GLU A 194 -17.27 -15.31 -3.37
C GLU A 194 -17.97 -14.25 -2.53
N VAL A 195 -18.68 -14.67 -1.47
CA VAL A 195 -19.34 -13.75 -0.55
C VAL A 195 -18.31 -12.81 0.07
N SER A 196 -17.18 -13.33 0.53
CA SER A 196 -16.10 -12.55 1.12
C SER A 196 -15.59 -11.46 0.18
N LEU A 197 -15.29 -11.78 -1.08
CA LEU A 197 -14.85 -10.81 -2.08
C LEU A 197 -15.92 -9.75 -2.35
N GLN A 198 -17.21 -10.12 -2.42
CA GLN A 198 -18.29 -9.14 -2.55
C GLN A 198 -18.32 -8.17 -1.37
N ARG A 199 -18.16 -8.65 -0.13
CA ARG A 199 -18.10 -7.77 1.05
C ARG A 199 -16.84 -6.88 1.04
N VAL A 200 -15.70 -7.40 0.60
CA VAL A 200 -14.47 -6.61 0.38
C VAL A 200 -14.70 -5.49 -0.63
N VAL A 201 -15.36 -5.77 -1.75
CA VAL A 201 -15.71 -4.76 -2.76
C VAL A 201 -16.63 -3.70 -2.18
N ILE A 202 -17.66 -4.09 -1.43
CA ILE A 202 -18.60 -3.15 -0.78
C ILE A 202 -17.85 -2.25 0.20
N ALA A 203 -17.03 -2.81 1.09
CA ALA A 203 -16.26 -2.03 2.06
C ALA A 203 -15.27 -1.07 1.37
N SER A 204 -14.60 -1.54 0.32
CA SER A 204 -13.67 -0.73 -0.48
C SER A 204 -14.36 0.47 -1.13
N LYS A 205 -15.53 0.24 -1.75
CA LYS A 205 -16.34 1.30 -2.36
C LYS A 205 -16.90 2.27 -1.32
N ALA A 206 -17.32 1.77 -0.16
CA ALA A 206 -17.79 2.60 0.94
C ALA A 206 -16.68 3.52 1.46
N LEU A 207 -15.45 3.01 1.64
CA LEU A 207 -14.30 3.83 2.02
C LEU A 207 -14.08 4.95 0.99
N LEU A 208 -13.99 4.60 -0.30
CA LEU A 208 -13.81 5.59 -1.38
C LEU A 208 -14.88 6.68 -1.35
N ALA A 209 -16.15 6.29 -1.25
CA ALA A 209 -17.27 7.23 -1.22
C ALA A 209 -17.30 8.10 0.05
N SER A 210 -16.74 7.62 1.15
CA SER A 210 -16.70 8.38 2.41
C SER A 210 -15.61 9.48 2.44
N VAL A 211 -14.54 9.31 1.66
CA VAL A 211 -13.37 10.22 1.70
C VAL A 211 -13.18 11.02 0.41
N LEU A 212 -13.84 10.64 -0.68
CA LEU A 212 -13.79 11.31 -1.97
C LEU A 212 -15.14 11.94 -2.32
N ASN A 213 -15.12 13.13 -2.91
CA ASN A 213 -16.31 13.74 -3.48
C ASN A 213 -16.66 13.16 -4.87
N SER A 214 -17.83 13.52 -5.38
CA SER A 214 -18.35 13.01 -6.67
C SER A 214 -17.46 13.33 -7.88
N THR A 215 -16.69 14.41 -7.84
CA THR A 215 -15.72 14.76 -8.88
C THR A 215 -14.48 13.88 -8.78
N GLN A 216 -13.94 13.67 -7.58
CA GLN A 216 -12.78 12.83 -7.32
C GLN A 216 -13.04 11.36 -7.65
N LEU A 217 -14.25 10.86 -7.42
CA LEU A 217 -14.66 9.50 -7.79
C LEU A 217 -14.64 9.26 -9.31
N LYS A 218 -14.76 10.32 -10.11
CA LYS A 218 -14.74 10.24 -11.59
C LYS A 218 -13.34 10.36 -12.20
N VAL A 219 -12.31 10.63 -11.39
CA VAL A 219 -10.93 10.69 -11.86
C VAL A 219 -10.57 9.31 -12.47
N PRO A 220 -9.92 9.26 -13.65
CA PRO A 220 -9.67 7.99 -14.37
C PRO A 220 -9.04 6.89 -13.51
N LEU A 221 -8.16 7.29 -12.59
CA LEU A 221 -7.51 6.38 -11.66
C LEU A 221 -8.51 5.67 -10.72
N ILE A 222 -9.46 6.42 -10.14
CA ILE A 222 -10.48 5.88 -9.24
C ILE A 222 -11.55 5.12 -10.02
N ALA A 223 -11.97 5.63 -11.18
CA ALA A 223 -12.93 4.95 -12.04
C ALA A 223 -12.38 3.58 -12.52
N GLY A 224 -11.11 3.52 -12.90
CA GLY A 224 -10.44 2.27 -13.28
C GLY A 224 -10.33 1.28 -12.12
N LEU A 225 -10.07 1.78 -10.91
CA LEU A 225 -10.07 0.95 -9.70
C LEU A 225 -11.46 0.37 -9.40
N GLN A 226 -12.51 1.18 -9.48
CA GLN A 226 -13.89 0.73 -9.26
C GLN A 226 -14.31 -0.32 -10.29
N ALA A 227 -13.98 -0.11 -11.57
CA ALA A 227 -14.24 -1.08 -12.62
C ALA A 227 -13.50 -2.41 -12.38
N TRP A 228 -12.26 -2.36 -11.88
CA TRP A 228 -11.55 -3.57 -11.48
C TRP A 228 -12.23 -4.28 -10.31
N LEU A 229 -12.63 -3.56 -9.26
CA LEU A 229 -13.34 -4.11 -8.11
C LEU A 229 -14.63 -4.83 -8.52
N ASP A 230 -15.41 -4.28 -9.46
CA ASP A 230 -16.66 -4.89 -9.95
C ASP A 230 -16.47 -6.22 -10.70
N ASN A 231 -15.27 -6.42 -11.25
CA ASN A 231 -14.91 -7.62 -11.97
C ASN A 231 -14.12 -8.62 -11.13
N LEU A 232 -13.91 -8.36 -9.83
CA LEU A 232 -13.28 -9.34 -8.94
C LEU A 232 -14.13 -10.59 -8.82
N ARG A 233 -13.48 -11.75 -8.95
CA ARG A 233 -14.06 -13.09 -8.80
C ARG A 233 -13.08 -13.96 -8.02
N PRO A 234 -13.58 -14.95 -7.25
CA PRO A 234 -12.69 -15.89 -6.58
C PRO A 234 -11.86 -16.68 -7.57
N LEU A 235 -10.64 -17.06 -7.18
CA LEU A 235 -9.88 -18.04 -7.92
C LEU A 235 -10.59 -19.39 -7.92
N LEU A 236 -10.69 -19.99 -9.11
CA LEU A 236 -11.36 -21.28 -9.34
C LEU A 236 -10.66 -22.42 -8.59
N GLU A 237 -9.34 -22.41 -8.53
CA GLU A 237 -8.52 -23.42 -7.86
C GLU A 237 -7.81 -22.82 -6.65
N VAL A 238 -8.26 -23.17 -5.44
CA VAL A 238 -7.45 -23.09 -4.23
C VAL A 238 -7.19 -24.53 -3.84
N ILE A 239 -6.15 -25.15 -4.39
CA ILE A 239 -5.79 -26.52 -3.99
C ILE A 239 -5.15 -26.42 -2.61
N GLY A 240 -5.97 -26.63 -1.59
CA GLY A 240 -5.50 -26.94 -0.25
C GLY A 240 -4.67 -28.22 -0.28
N SER A 241 -3.55 -28.21 0.44
CA SER A 241 -2.59 -29.30 0.64
C SER A 241 -1.64 -29.61 -0.52
N VAL A 242 -0.44 -29.01 -0.45
CA VAL A 242 0.74 -29.87 -0.60
C VAL A 242 0.77 -30.70 0.67
N LYS A 243 0.30 -31.96 0.62
CA LYS A 243 0.83 -32.97 1.54
C LYS A 243 2.31 -33.05 1.18
N ILE A 244 3.15 -32.32 1.90
CA ILE A 244 4.58 -32.57 1.90
C ILE A 244 4.67 -33.96 2.51
N SER A 245 4.79 -34.99 1.67
CA SER A 245 5.25 -36.28 2.13
C SER A 245 6.66 -36.04 2.67
N GLU A 246 6.79 -35.99 3.99
CA GLU A 246 8.05 -36.35 4.62
C GLU A 246 8.31 -37.83 4.31
N GLU A 247 8.83 -38.10 3.11
CA GLU A 247 9.66 -39.26 2.85
C GLU A 247 11.04 -38.71 2.53
N VAL A 248 11.78 -38.40 3.60
CA VAL A 248 13.23 -38.49 3.56
C VAL A 248 13.54 -39.92 4.01
N GLU A 249 13.77 -40.80 3.04
CA GLU A 249 14.43 -42.07 3.31
C GLU A 249 15.82 -41.76 3.89
N ILE A 250 16.11 -42.30 5.08
CA ILE A 250 17.46 -42.49 5.61
C ILE A 250 17.77 -43.98 5.48
#